data_AF-X8HK68-F1
#
_entry.id   AF-X8HK68-F1
#
_cell.length_a   1.000
_cell.length_b   1.000
_cell.length_c   1.000
_cell.angle_alpha   90.00
_cell.angle_beta   90.00
_cell.angle_gamma   90.00
#
_symmetry.space_group_name_H-M   'P 1'
#
loop_
_entity.id
_entity.type
_entity.pdbx_description
1 polymer ?
#
loop_
_entity_poly.entity_id
_entity_poly.type
_entity_poly.pdbx_seq_one_letter_code
_entity_poly.pdbx_strand_id
1 'polypeptide(L)'
;MQKRKDFIWKMGGQQGEGIESCGEIMATILAKEGYSLYSQRLFASRIKGGHTTFALRVALEQVMSIGEGVDFLLALDQETVDMHGVEVRDGGYIICDSKVKPDFSKFEGSKVNCLSLPISETAMKQGSLLMRNIVALGMSVALLGFDTKMFKDAIAAKFAKKSQEIVDKNLAAFDDGHSLVMDKLGDVEIDTLPAPGKKDQMFLLGNEACALGAIAAGSRFMASYPITPASEVMEYMIKNMDKLGATIVQTEDEIAACMTAMGGVYAGVRGFTCTSGPGLSLMAESLSMASMAELPMVVIDVQRSGPSTGMATKVEQSDIDAACYNAHGDYAGIVISPTSIEECFYEIQKAFNLAEMYQCPVIFMPDLQQGLNKQSVPTFDLNRVPINRGKMMKEADLPELEQPNYFKRFELTEDGISPRTIPGMKNGLFLSTGLEHNEEGKPAEAPTMHVAQTDKRFRKLETVADNYEPFLNNAKYDEADVLVVGMASSRGAIEEAVAEFDQEGVKVNHLQLRLIKPFPAKQLQPFMDAAKKVVIVEHNATGQLTNLFKINMHKKSKISSCLKYDGNPFTKSYVKNAIKEVL
;
A
#
# COMPACT_ATOMS: atom_id res chain seq x y z
N MET A 1 -26.83 25.09 4.15
CA MET A 1 -26.28 23.92 3.42
C MET A 1 -25.86 22.87 4.43
N GLN A 2 -25.90 21.59 4.06
CA GLN A 2 -25.42 20.52 4.95
C GLN A 2 -23.90 20.65 5.06
N LYS A 3 -23.36 20.81 6.27
CA LYS A 3 -21.90 20.86 6.45
C LYS A 3 -21.29 19.58 5.85
N ARG A 4 -20.36 19.73 4.91
CA ARG A 4 -19.69 18.59 4.29
C ARG A 4 -18.84 17.84 5.31
N LYS A 5 -18.66 16.56 5.03
CA LYS A 5 -17.78 15.67 5.81
C LYS A 5 -16.39 15.56 5.18
N ASP A 6 -16.32 15.77 3.88
CA ASP A 6 -15.11 15.70 3.07
C ASP A 6 -15.20 16.55 1.79
N PHE A 7 -14.02 16.76 1.18
CA PHE A 7 -13.82 17.33 -0.14
C PHE A 7 -12.83 16.49 -0.93
N ILE A 8 -13.06 16.34 -2.24
CA ILE A 8 -12.14 15.73 -3.19
C ILE A 8 -11.66 16.81 -4.15
N TRP A 9 -10.39 17.15 -4.04
CA TRP A 9 -9.68 18.03 -4.95
C TRP A 9 -8.90 17.20 -5.97
N LYS A 10 -8.88 17.62 -7.23
CA LYS A 10 -8.05 16.99 -8.27
C LYS A 10 -7.41 18.05 -9.15
N MET A 11 -6.13 17.86 -9.47
CA MET A 11 -5.42 18.66 -10.45
C MET A 11 -4.84 17.77 -11.55
N GLY A 12 -4.90 18.21 -12.79
CA GLY A 12 -4.39 17.49 -13.95
C GLY A 12 -3.71 18.37 -15.00
N GLY A 13 -2.91 17.71 -15.84
CA GLY A 13 -2.19 18.31 -16.95
C GLY A 13 -1.01 17.43 -17.38
N GLN A 14 -0.02 18.02 -18.03
CA GLN A 14 1.14 17.26 -18.53
C GLN A 14 2.17 16.99 -17.44
N GLN A 15 2.79 15.81 -17.49
CA GLN A 15 3.87 15.45 -16.57
C GLN A 15 5.04 16.45 -16.63
N GLY A 16 5.43 16.99 -15.47
CA GLY A 16 6.47 18.02 -15.34
C GLY A 16 5.93 19.44 -15.11
N GLU A 17 4.61 19.67 -15.15
CA GLU A 17 4.01 20.99 -14.92
C GLU A 17 3.75 21.32 -13.43
N GLY A 18 4.26 20.51 -12.50
CA GLY A 18 4.17 20.78 -11.06
C GLY A 18 2.83 20.42 -10.40
N ILE A 19 2.03 19.56 -11.03
CA ILE A 19 0.72 19.09 -10.54
C ILE A 19 0.81 18.47 -9.14
N GLU A 20 1.72 17.51 -8.97
CA GLU A 20 1.96 16.85 -7.66
C GLU A 20 2.43 17.85 -6.60
N SER A 21 3.23 18.86 -6.98
CA SER A 21 3.75 19.85 -6.02
C SER A 21 2.66 20.70 -5.38
N CYS A 22 1.59 21.03 -6.11
CA CYS A 22 0.46 21.78 -5.58
C CYS A 22 -0.27 20.97 -4.50
N GLY A 23 -0.65 19.73 -4.85
CA GLY A 23 -1.35 18.82 -3.94
C GLY A 23 -0.54 18.47 -2.69
N GLU A 24 0.76 18.27 -2.83
CA GLU A 24 1.67 17.98 -1.71
C GLU A 24 1.79 19.15 -0.72
N ILE A 25 1.85 20.39 -1.22
CA ILE A 25 1.87 21.57 -0.35
C ILE A 25 0.56 21.62 0.45
N MET A 26 -0.58 21.49 -0.24
CA MET A 26 -1.89 21.52 0.40
C MET A 26 -2.04 20.41 1.45
N ALA A 27 -1.71 19.17 1.08
CA ALA A 27 -1.80 18.02 1.97
C ALA A 27 -0.91 18.18 3.21
N THR A 28 0.35 18.61 3.04
CA THR A 28 1.28 18.79 4.17
C THR A 28 0.77 19.82 5.19
N ILE A 29 0.13 20.88 4.70
CA ILE A 29 -0.43 21.93 5.56
C ILE A 29 -1.68 21.41 6.28
N LEU A 30 -2.61 20.79 5.56
CA LEU A 30 -3.85 20.25 6.13
C LEU A 30 -3.60 19.10 7.11
N ALA A 31 -2.54 18.30 6.90
CA ALA A 31 -2.12 17.27 7.84
C ALA A 31 -1.75 17.87 9.21
N LYS A 32 -1.08 19.04 9.24
CA LYS A 32 -0.75 19.72 10.51
C LYS A 32 -1.97 20.26 11.24
N GLU A 33 -3.04 20.54 10.51
CA GLU A 33 -4.31 21.00 11.06
C GLU A 33 -5.24 19.85 11.48
N GLY A 34 -4.81 18.59 11.33
CA GLY A 34 -5.51 17.41 11.86
C GLY A 34 -6.55 16.78 10.95
N TYR A 35 -6.63 17.23 9.69
CA TYR A 35 -7.50 16.61 8.68
C TYR A 35 -7.04 15.19 8.35
N SER A 36 -8.01 14.32 8.06
CA SER A 36 -7.71 13.04 7.43
C SER A 36 -7.54 13.24 5.94
N LEU A 37 -6.44 12.74 5.39
CA LEU A 37 -6.04 12.96 4.01
C LEU A 37 -5.77 11.62 3.33
N TYR A 38 -6.20 11.52 2.08
CA TYR A 38 -5.82 10.43 1.19
C TYR A 38 -5.54 11.01 -0.19
N SER A 39 -4.35 10.77 -0.75
CA SER A 39 -4.01 11.23 -2.09
C SER A 39 -3.87 10.08 -3.07
N GLN A 40 -4.13 10.37 -4.33
CA GLN A 40 -3.90 9.44 -5.43
C GLN A 40 -3.13 10.14 -6.53
N ARG A 41 -2.07 9.49 -7.02
CA ARG A 41 -1.35 9.92 -8.21
C ARG A 41 -1.66 8.98 -9.36
N LEU A 42 -2.10 9.54 -10.49
CA LEU A 42 -2.16 8.79 -11.76
C LEU A 42 -1.13 9.39 -12.71
N PHE A 43 -0.32 8.51 -13.31
CA PHE A 43 0.74 8.89 -14.23
C PHE A 43 0.94 7.81 -15.30
N ALA A 44 1.32 8.25 -16.49
CA ALA A 44 1.69 7.35 -17.57
C ALA A 44 3.02 6.65 -17.28
N SER A 45 3.23 5.46 -17.85
CA SER A 45 4.51 4.75 -17.81
C SER A 45 5.55 5.39 -18.76
N ARG A 46 5.77 6.70 -18.63
CA ARG A 46 6.73 7.51 -19.39
C ARG A 46 7.37 8.54 -18.43
N ILE A 47 8.61 8.93 -18.70
CA ILE A 47 9.37 9.84 -17.83
C ILE A 47 9.01 11.31 -18.08
N LYS A 48 8.62 11.66 -19.31
CA LYS A 48 8.23 13.02 -19.68
C LYS A 48 7.08 12.99 -20.70
N GLY A 49 6.13 13.90 -20.49
CA GLY A 49 4.94 14.02 -21.33
C GLY A 49 3.91 12.94 -21.05
N GLY A 50 2.68 13.22 -21.46
CA GLY A 50 1.52 12.41 -21.10
C GLY A 50 0.79 12.99 -19.89
N HIS A 51 -0.49 12.67 -19.85
CA HIS A 51 -1.39 13.15 -18.82
C HIS A 51 -1.06 12.57 -17.44
N THR A 52 -1.09 13.42 -16.42
CA THR A 52 -0.95 13.05 -15.03
C THR A 52 -1.98 13.78 -14.18
N THR A 53 -2.43 13.13 -13.11
CA THR A 53 -3.25 13.78 -12.09
C THR A 53 -2.72 13.53 -10.70
N PHE A 54 -3.04 14.48 -9.82
CA PHE A 54 -2.97 14.31 -8.38
C PHE A 54 -4.35 14.64 -7.81
N ALA A 55 -4.91 13.70 -7.06
CA ALA A 55 -6.14 13.88 -6.33
C ALA A 55 -5.85 13.87 -4.82
N LEU A 56 -6.58 14.68 -4.05
CA LEU A 56 -6.52 14.73 -2.60
C LEU A 56 -7.95 14.74 -2.05
N ARG A 57 -8.29 13.72 -1.28
CA ARG A 57 -9.47 13.74 -0.42
C ARG A 57 -9.08 14.29 0.95
N VAL A 58 -9.83 15.28 1.40
CA VAL A 58 -9.69 15.95 2.70
C VAL A 58 -10.96 15.69 3.49
N ALA A 59 -10.85 15.07 4.66
CA ALA A 59 -12.01 14.67 5.46
C ALA A 59 -11.83 14.97 6.95
N LEU A 60 -12.95 15.06 7.67
CA LEU A 60 -12.97 15.20 9.13
C LEU A 60 -12.76 13.85 9.84
N GLU A 61 -13.29 12.78 9.23
CA GLU A 61 -13.19 11.40 9.69
C GLU A 61 -12.13 10.66 8.88
N GLN A 62 -11.66 9.50 9.39
CA GLN A 62 -10.63 8.73 8.71
C GLN A 62 -11.09 8.27 7.32
N VAL A 63 -10.31 8.59 6.30
CA VAL A 63 -10.51 8.10 4.92
C VAL A 63 -9.38 7.17 4.49
N MET A 64 -9.71 6.19 3.64
CA MET A 64 -8.78 5.19 3.11
C MET A 64 -8.94 4.96 1.60
N SER A 65 -9.70 5.83 0.95
CA SER A 65 -9.92 5.82 -0.50
C SER A 65 -10.01 7.25 -1.01
N ILE A 66 -9.77 7.45 -2.30
CA ILE A 66 -9.94 8.77 -2.92
C ILE A 66 -11.42 9.20 -3.01
N GLY A 67 -12.36 8.27 -2.83
CA GLY A 67 -13.81 8.53 -2.91
C GLY A 67 -14.32 8.70 -4.34
N GLU A 68 -15.58 9.16 -4.45
CA GLU A 68 -16.28 9.42 -5.71
C GLU A 68 -16.81 10.87 -5.71
N GLY A 69 -16.85 11.50 -6.89
CA GLY A 69 -17.41 12.84 -7.05
C GLY A 69 -16.42 13.94 -6.68
N VAL A 70 -15.58 14.35 -7.63
CA VAL A 70 -14.62 15.44 -7.46
C VAL A 70 -15.38 16.75 -7.18
N ASP A 71 -15.02 17.43 -6.09
CA ASP A 71 -15.59 18.74 -5.73
C ASP A 71 -14.98 19.85 -6.57
N PHE A 72 -13.66 19.79 -6.75
CA PHE A 72 -12.92 20.79 -7.50
C PHE A 72 -11.85 20.15 -8.39
N LEU A 73 -12.01 20.33 -9.70
CA LEU A 73 -11.05 19.95 -10.73
C LEU A 73 -10.31 21.19 -11.26
N LEU A 74 -8.99 21.20 -11.09
CA LEU A 74 -8.09 22.20 -11.67
C LEU A 74 -7.34 21.59 -12.87
N ALA A 75 -7.61 22.10 -14.06
CA ALA A 75 -7.10 21.59 -15.33
C ALA A 75 -6.09 22.57 -15.96
N LEU A 76 -4.86 22.12 -16.20
CA LEU A 76 -3.87 22.91 -16.96
C LEU A 76 -4.00 22.75 -18.47
N ASP A 77 -4.72 21.73 -18.93
CA ASP A 77 -5.00 21.44 -20.34
C ASP A 77 -6.44 20.94 -20.58
N GLN A 78 -6.85 20.89 -21.85
CA GLN A 78 -8.15 20.37 -22.27
C GLN A 78 -8.28 18.86 -22.02
N GLU A 79 -7.18 18.10 -22.13
CA GLU A 79 -7.15 16.65 -21.88
C GLU A 79 -7.69 16.33 -20.48
N THR A 80 -7.29 17.11 -19.48
CA THR A 80 -7.76 16.98 -18.09
C THR A 80 -9.27 17.18 -17.98
N VAL A 81 -9.81 18.19 -18.66
CA VAL A 81 -11.25 18.49 -18.67
C VAL A 81 -12.01 17.33 -19.31
N ASP A 82 -11.53 16.83 -20.44
CA ASP A 82 -12.17 15.75 -21.19
C ASP A 82 -12.20 14.42 -20.44
N MET A 83 -11.12 14.08 -19.72
CA MET A 83 -11.02 12.83 -18.98
C MET A 83 -11.69 12.87 -17.61
N HIS A 84 -11.52 13.98 -16.87
CA HIS A 84 -11.90 14.02 -15.45
C HIS A 84 -13.08 14.95 -15.15
N GLY A 85 -13.52 15.78 -16.10
CA GLY A 85 -14.65 16.67 -15.87
C GLY A 85 -15.95 15.90 -15.58
N VAL A 86 -16.11 14.69 -16.12
CA VAL A 86 -17.25 13.79 -15.82
C VAL A 86 -17.23 13.24 -14.39
N GLU A 87 -16.09 13.30 -13.71
CA GLU A 87 -15.98 12.90 -12.30
C GLU A 87 -16.45 14.01 -11.35
N VAL A 88 -16.63 15.24 -11.85
CA VAL A 88 -17.05 16.38 -11.04
C VAL A 88 -18.52 16.25 -10.70
N ARG A 89 -18.84 16.30 -9.41
CA ARG A 89 -20.22 16.15 -8.93
C ARG A 89 -21.10 17.35 -9.27
N ASP A 90 -22.41 17.17 -9.15
CA ASP A 90 -23.38 18.27 -9.15
C ASP A 90 -22.98 19.36 -8.14
N GLY A 91 -22.94 20.61 -8.60
CA GLY A 91 -22.50 21.78 -7.82
C GLY A 91 -20.99 21.87 -7.61
N GLY A 92 -20.19 20.99 -8.20
CA GLY A 92 -18.72 21.09 -8.20
C GLY A 92 -18.19 22.12 -9.20
N TYR A 93 -16.88 22.30 -9.22
CA TYR A 93 -16.19 23.29 -10.06
C TYR A 93 -15.13 22.65 -10.96
N ILE A 94 -15.07 23.12 -12.20
CA ILE A 94 -13.97 22.91 -13.14
C ILE A 94 -13.32 24.28 -13.40
N ILE A 95 -12.06 24.45 -13.01
CA ILE A 95 -11.23 25.59 -13.44
C ILE A 95 -10.24 25.07 -14.48
N CYS A 96 -10.23 25.68 -15.68
CA CYS A 96 -9.24 25.39 -16.70
C CYS A 96 -8.45 26.63 -17.10
N ASP A 97 -7.16 26.45 -17.41
CA ASP A 97 -6.28 27.53 -17.85
C ASP A 97 -6.78 28.15 -19.17
N SER A 98 -7.08 29.44 -19.16
CA SER A 98 -7.61 30.16 -20.33
C SER A 98 -6.64 30.15 -21.52
N LYS A 99 -5.35 29.90 -21.27
CA LYS A 99 -4.33 29.73 -22.32
C LYS A 99 -4.71 28.65 -23.34
N VAL A 100 -5.39 27.58 -22.92
CA VAL A 100 -5.76 26.47 -23.83
C VAL A 100 -7.11 26.69 -24.53
N LYS A 101 -7.80 27.80 -24.24
CA LYS A 101 -9.15 28.11 -24.75
C LYS A 101 -10.11 26.92 -24.54
N PRO A 102 -10.38 26.57 -23.28
CA PRO A 102 -11.08 25.34 -22.95
C PRO A 102 -12.48 25.26 -23.58
N ASP A 103 -12.83 24.08 -24.08
CA ASP A 103 -14.18 23.73 -24.52
C ASP A 103 -14.93 23.04 -23.39
N PHE A 104 -16.02 23.67 -22.94
CA PHE A 104 -16.90 23.18 -21.89
C PHE A 104 -18.27 22.72 -22.41
N SER A 105 -18.44 22.58 -23.73
CA SER A 105 -19.71 22.19 -24.36
C SER A 105 -20.34 20.92 -23.76
N LYS A 106 -19.52 19.95 -23.34
CA LYS A 106 -19.95 18.73 -22.65
C LYS A 106 -20.68 18.97 -21.32
N PHE A 107 -20.48 20.13 -20.70
CA PHE A 107 -21.04 20.50 -19.40
C PHE A 107 -22.13 21.57 -19.50
N GLU A 108 -22.48 22.03 -20.71
CA GLU A 108 -23.61 22.93 -20.92
C GLU A 108 -24.92 22.27 -20.46
N GLY A 109 -25.67 22.97 -19.61
CA GLY A 109 -26.91 22.45 -19.02
C GLY A 109 -26.70 21.45 -17.87
N SER A 110 -25.45 21.12 -17.52
CA SER A 110 -25.13 20.38 -16.29
C SER A 110 -25.19 21.29 -15.06
N LYS A 111 -25.12 20.70 -13.85
CA LYS A 111 -24.98 21.47 -12.59
C LYS A 111 -23.52 21.72 -12.21
N VAL A 112 -22.57 21.54 -13.14
CA VAL A 112 -21.14 21.77 -12.92
C VAL A 112 -20.80 23.20 -13.29
N ASN A 113 -20.03 23.87 -12.43
CA ASN A 113 -19.60 25.24 -12.66
C ASN A 113 -18.26 25.25 -13.40
N CYS A 114 -18.22 25.72 -14.64
CA CYS A 114 -17.00 25.78 -15.45
C CYS A 114 -16.45 27.21 -15.52
N LEU A 115 -15.17 27.38 -15.19
CA LEU A 115 -14.48 28.67 -15.19
C LEU A 115 -13.19 28.59 -16.04
N SER A 116 -13.04 29.53 -16.96
CA SER A 116 -11.80 29.74 -17.72
C SER A 116 -11.00 30.88 -17.09
N LEU A 117 -9.86 30.57 -16.45
CA LEU A 117 -9.06 31.53 -15.67
C LEU A 117 -7.60 31.57 -16.13
N PRO A 118 -6.92 32.73 -16.08
CA PRO A 118 -5.58 32.93 -16.66
C PRO A 118 -4.43 32.39 -15.78
N ILE A 119 -4.39 31.08 -15.52
CA ILE A 119 -3.41 30.46 -14.60
C ILE A 119 -1.97 30.68 -15.10
N SER A 120 -1.67 30.32 -16.34
CA SER A 120 -0.33 30.47 -16.93
C SER A 120 0.11 31.93 -17.04
N GLU A 121 -0.82 32.82 -17.41
CA GLU A 121 -0.52 34.24 -17.58
C GLU A 121 -0.21 34.89 -16.22
N THR A 122 -0.99 34.59 -15.19
CA THR A 122 -0.75 35.07 -13.81
C THR A 122 0.58 34.57 -13.27
N ALA A 123 0.92 33.29 -13.49
CA ALA A 123 2.22 32.75 -13.11
C ALA A 123 3.38 33.49 -13.82
N MET A 124 3.23 33.80 -15.11
CA MET A 124 4.23 34.57 -15.86
C MET A 124 4.39 36.00 -15.35
N LYS A 125 3.31 36.66 -14.93
CA LYS A 125 3.37 38.00 -14.32
C LYS A 125 4.21 38.01 -13.05
N GLN A 126 4.19 36.92 -12.28
CA GLN A 126 4.99 36.76 -11.06
C GLN A 126 6.44 36.31 -11.34
N GLY A 127 6.75 35.97 -12.58
CA GLY A 127 8.12 35.83 -13.10
C GLY A 127 8.46 34.47 -13.71
N SER A 128 7.61 33.45 -13.56
CA SER A 128 7.89 32.12 -14.14
C SER A 128 6.66 31.24 -14.26
N LEU A 129 6.60 30.41 -15.32
CA LEU A 129 5.62 29.33 -15.43
C LEU A 129 5.70 28.31 -14.28
N LEU A 130 6.84 28.22 -13.58
CA LEU A 130 6.97 27.35 -12.41
C LEU A 130 6.04 27.75 -11.26
N MET A 131 5.53 28.99 -11.24
CA MET A 131 4.61 29.49 -10.21
C MET A 131 3.15 29.09 -10.44
N ARG A 132 2.83 28.37 -11.53
CA ARG A 132 1.46 27.88 -11.78
C ARG A 132 0.93 27.05 -10.61
N ASN A 133 1.78 26.26 -9.95
CA ASN A 133 1.40 25.47 -8.79
C ASN A 133 0.96 26.34 -7.59
N ILE A 134 1.57 27.50 -7.38
CA ILE A 134 1.21 28.41 -6.28
C ILE A 134 -0.03 29.23 -6.62
N VAL A 135 -0.18 29.66 -7.87
CA VAL A 135 -1.44 30.27 -8.37
C VAL A 135 -2.60 29.29 -8.22
N ALA A 136 -2.41 28.04 -8.67
CA ALA A 136 -3.37 26.96 -8.53
C ALA A 136 -3.71 26.65 -7.06
N LEU A 137 -2.72 26.72 -6.17
CA LEU A 137 -2.94 26.57 -4.73
C LEU A 137 -3.83 27.68 -4.17
N GLY A 138 -3.58 28.94 -4.54
CA GLY A 138 -4.43 30.08 -4.16
C GLY A 138 -5.88 29.92 -4.63
N MET A 139 -6.07 29.51 -5.89
CA MET A 139 -7.39 29.19 -6.46
C MET A 139 -8.10 28.06 -5.69
N SER A 140 -7.34 27.03 -5.31
CA SER A 140 -7.86 25.88 -4.55
C SER A 140 -8.29 26.27 -3.16
N VAL A 141 -7.50 27.09 -2.46
CA VAL A 141 -7.84 27.59 -1.12
C VAL A 141 -9.10 28.45 -1.15
N ALA A 142 -9.25 29.31 -2.17
CA ALA A 142 -10.43 30.15 -2.35
C ALA A 142 -11.71 29.32 -2.52
N LEU A 143 -11.70 28.27 -3.36
CA LEU A 143 -12.87 27.42 -3.59
C LEU A 143 -13.19 26.50 -2.41
N LEU A 144 -12.18 26.01 -1.69
CA LEU A 144 -12.36 25.11 -0.55
C LEU A 144 -12.64 25.86 0.77
N GLY A 145 -12.50 27.18 0.76
CA GLY A 145 -12.80 28.07 1.89
C GLY A 145 -11.92 27.87 3.12
N PHE A 146 -10.66 27.47 2.91
CA PHE A 146 -9.69 27.39 4.00
C PHE A 146 -9.10 28.78 4.32
N ASP A 147 -8.63 28.97 5.56
CA ASP A 147 -7.93 30.19 5.97
C ASP A 147 -6.66 30.39 5.14
N THR A 148 -6.53 31.53 4.46
CA THR A 148 -5.34 31.85 3.67
C THR A 148 -4.07 31.95 4.50
N LYS A 149 -4.18 32.35 5.78
CA LYS A 149 -3.02 32.61 6.63
C LYS A 149 -2.15 31.37 6.81
N MET A 150 -2.74 30.21 7.09
CA MET A 150 -2.00 28.95 7.25
C MET A 150 -1.22 28.56 6.00
N PHE A 151 -1.73 28.87 4.80
CA PHE A 151 -1.03 28.60 3.54
C PHE A 151 0.10 29.59 3.29
N LYS A 152 -0.13 30.88 3.54
CA LYS A 152 0.91 31.92 3.41
C LYS A 152 2.09 31.65 4.35
N ASP A 153 1.82 31.32 5.62
CA ASP A 153 2.85 30.98 6.61
C ASP A 153 3.69 29.78 6.14
N ALA A 154 3.05 28.75 5.57
CA ALA A 154 3.73 27.57 5.05
C ALA A 154 4.55 27.85 3.78
N ILE A 155 4.04 28.68 2.87
CA ILE A 155 4.77 29.14 1.67
C ILE A 155 6.03 29.90 2.10
N ALA A 156 5.89 30.86 3.03
CA ALA A 156 7.01 31.63 3.55
C ALA A 156 8.07 30.72 4.19
N ALA A 157 7.65 29.76 5.02
CA ALA A 157 8.56 28.79 5.64
C ALA A 157 9.28 27.90 4.60
N LYS A 158 8.59 27.43 3.56
CA LYS A 158 9.15 26.58 2.50
C LYS A 158 10.27 27.29 1.74
N PHE A 159 10.10 28.57 1.46
CA PHE A 159 11.06 29.38 0.71
C PHE A 159 12.00 30.20 1.60
N ALA A 160 11.99 30.02 2.92
CA ALA A 160 12.81 30.79 3.86
C ALA A 160 14.33 30.70 3.62
N LYS A 161 14.81 29.63 2.96
CA LYS A 161 16.23 29.47 2.56
C LYS A 161 16.57 30.17 1.23
N LYS A 162 15.60 30.81 0.57
CA LYS A 162 15.76 31.57 -0.67
C LYS A 162 15.76 33.08 -0.36
N SER A 163 15.90 33.94 -1.38
CA SER A 163 15.83 35.39 -1.18
C SER A 163 14.42 35.83 -0.79
N GLN A 164 14.32 36.95 -0.06
CA GLN A 164 13.03 37.55 0.32
C GLN A 164 12.17 37.84 -0.91
N GLU A 165 12.79 38.31 -2.00
CA GLU A 165 12.10 38.53 -3.29
C GLU A 165 11.42 37.27 -3.83
N ILE A 166 12.05 36.09 -3.69
CA ILE A 166 11.43 34.81 -4.11
C ILE A 166 10.24 34.49 -3.21
N VAL A 167 10.36 34.71 -1.89
CA VAL A 167 9.25 34.50 -0.95
C VAL A 167 8.07 35.39 -1.32
N ASP A 168 8.30 36.69 -1.51
CA ASP A 168 7.27 37.68 -1.80
C ASP A 168 6.56 37.37 -3.12
N LYS A 169 7.29 36.98 -4.17
CA LYS A 169 6.71 36.55 -5.45
C LYS A 169 5.80 35.33 -5.33
N ASN A 170 6.16 34.36 -4.49
CA ASN A 170 5.29 33.19 -4.27
C ASN A 170 4.04 33.58 -3.46
N LEU A 171 4.15 34.46 -2.47
CA LEU A 171 3.00 34.97 -1.74
C LEU A 171 2.05 35.78 -2.65
N ALA A 172 2.59 36.63 -3.52
CA ALA A 172 1.81 37.37 -4.50
C ALA A 172 1.13 36.44 -5.52
N ALA A 173 1.82 35.40 -6.01
CA ALA A 173 1.22 34.39 -6.88
C ALA A 173 0.04 33.66 -6.22
N PHE A 174 0.14 33.37 -4.92
CA PHE A 174 -0.95 32.77 -4.15
C PHE A 174 -2.15 33.73 -4.05
N ASP A 175 -1.89 34.99 -3.73
CA ASP A 175 -2.93 36.02 -3.58
C ASP A 175 -3.65 36.34 -4.89
N ASP A 176 -2.92 36.41 -6.00
CA ASP A 176 -3.51 36.60 -7.33
C ASP A 176 -4.40 35.40 -7.70
N GLY A 177 -3.93 34.17 -7.44
CA GLY A 177 -4.71 32.96 -7.67
C GLY A 177 -6.00 32.93 -6.86
N HIS A 178 -5.92 33.28 -5.57
CA HIS A 178 -7.07 33.37 -4.67
C HIS A 178 -8.07 34.43 -5.17
N SER A 179 -7.60 35.62 -5.53
CA SER A 179 -8.44 36.73 -5.98
C SER A 179 -9.18 36.42 -7.28
N LEU A 180 -8.53 35.75 -8.24
CA LEU A 180 -9.15 35.33 -9.50
C LEU A 180 -10.40 34.47 -9.32
N VAL A 181 -10.43 33.65 -8.27
CA VAL A 181 -11.60 32.82 -7.93
C VAL A 181 -12.65 33.64 -7.21
N MET A 182 -12.25 34.41 -6.19
CA MET A 182 -13.19 35.22 -5.41
C MET A 182 -13.95 36.22 -6.28
N ASP A 183 -13.27 36.85 -7.25
CA ASP A 183 -13.89 37.78 -8.21
C ASP A 183 -14.96 37.11 -9.08
N LYS A 184 -14.88 35.79 -9.31
CA LYS A 184 -15.88 35.01 -10.06
C LYS A 184 -17.01 34.49 -9.19
N LEU A 185 -16.70 34.12 -7.95
CA LEU A 185 -17.71 33.67 -7.00
C LEU A 185 -18.60 34.81 -6.52
N GLY A 186 -18.06 36.03 -6.38
CA GLY A 186 -18.80 37.15 -5.82
C GLY A 186 -19.27 36.86 -4.39
N ASP A 187 -20.53 37.18 -4.09
CA ASP A 187 -21.14 36.98 -2.76
C ASP A 187 -21.70 35.55 -2.55
N VAL A 188 -21.30 34.57 -3.38
CA VAL A 188 -21.74 33.18 -3.22
C VAL A 188 -21.08 32.57 -1.99
N GLU A 189 -21.90 32.06 -1.08
CA GLU A 189 -21.43 31.29 0.08
C GLU A 189 -20.81 29.97 -0.40
N ILE A 190 -19.52 29.78 -0.08
CA ILE A 190 -18.80 28.54 -0.39
C ILE A 190 -19.00 27.50 0.71
N ASP A 191 -19.10 26.23 0.33
CA ASP A 191 -19.06 25.13 1.28
C ASP A 191 -17.68 25.12 1.97
N THR A 192 -17.65 24.86 3.27
CA THR A 192 -16.41 24.79 4.07
C THR A 192 -16.34 23.51 4.88
N LEU A 193 -15.12 23.09 5.20
CA LEU A 193 -14.87 22.09 6.24
C LEU A 193 -14.44 22.78 7.53
N PRO A 194 -15.03 22.44 8.69
CA PRO A 194 -14.55 22.93 9.97
C PRO A 194 -13.15 22.39 10.28
N ALA A 195 -12.34 23.16 11.01
CA ALA A 195 -11.04 22.69 11.49
C ALA A 195 -11.23 21.55 12.52
N PRO A 196 -10.65 20.35 12.30
CA PRO A 196 -10.81 19.20 13.20
C PRO A 196 -9.95 19.29 14.47
N GLY A 197 -9.03 20.27 14.53
CA GLY A 197 -8.05 20.41 15.61
C GLY A 197 -6.78 19.60 15.34
N LYS A 198 -5.62 20.16 15.70
CA LYS A 198 -4.31 19.57 15.41
C LYS A 198 -4.16 18.18 16.01
N LYS A 199 -3.59 17.25 15.24
CA LYS A 199 -3.28 15.88 15.64
C LYS A 199 -1.79 15.60 15.39
N ASP A 200 -1.21 14.73 16.20
CA ASP A 200 0.12 14.18 15.93
C ASP A 200 -0.02 13.10 14.85
N GLN A 201 0.27 13.47 13.60
CA GLN A 201 0.11 12.61 12.44
C GLN A 201 1.16 12.91 11.38
N MET A 202 1.41 11.90 10.56
CA MET A 202 2.30 11.93 9.41
C MET A 202 1.49 11.86 8.13
N PHE A 203 2.04 12.35 7.02
CA PHE A 203 1.49 12.17 5.68
C PHE A 203 2.57 11.56 4.80
N LEU A 204 2.46 10.26 4.50
CA LEU A 204 3.51 9.48 3.86
C LEU A 204 2.93 8.43 2.90
N LEU A 205 3.79 7.93 2.00
CA LEU A 205 3.48 6.80 1.12
C LEU A 205 3.45 5.50 1.91
N GLY A 206 2.66 4.51 1.48
CA GLY A 206 2.75 3.19 2.09
C GLY A 206 4.08 2.48 1.82
N ASN A 207 4.75 2.74 0.69
CA ASN A 207 6.12 2.26 0.48
C ASN A 207 7.12 2.85 1.50
N GLU A 208 6.96 4.12 1.87
CA GLU A 208 7.76 4.74 2.93
C GLU A 208 7.42 4.13 4.29
N ALA A 209 6.14 3.84 4.55
CA ALA A 209 5.71 3.13 5.75
C ALA A 209 6.28 1.71 5.82
N CYS A 210 6.33 0.97 4.71
CA CYS A 210 6.98 -0.35 4.60
C CYS A 210 8.48 -0.25 4.94
N ALA A 211 9.19 0.71 4.35
CA ALA A 211 10.61 0.90 4.61
C ALA A 211 10.89 1.27 6.08
N LEU A 212 10.11 2.18 6.64
CA LEU A 212 10.15 2.54 8.07
C LEU A 212 9.86 1.32 8.97
N GLY A 213 8.85 0.53 8.64
CA GLY A 213 8.48 -0.67 9.38
C GLY A 213 9.59 -1.74 9.32
N ALA A 214 10.23 -1.92 8.17
CA ALA A 214 11.39 -2.81 8.03
C ALA A 214 12.58 -2.36 8.91
N ILE A 215 12.87 -1.05 8.93
CA ILE A 215 13.90 -0.48 9.81
C ILE A 215 13.56 -0.72 11.28
N ALA A 216 12.31 -0.46 11.68
CA ALA A 216 11.81 -0.66 13.03
C ALA A 216 11.82 -2.14 13.44
N ALA A 217 11.61 -3.05 12.48
CA ALA A 217 11.77 -4.49 12.67
C ALA A 217 13.25 -4.93 12.80
N GLY A 218 14.20 -4.00 12.83
CA GLY A 218 15.63 -4.32 12.99
C GLY A 218 16.31 -4.78 11.70
N SER A 219 15.69 -4.58 10.53
CA SER A 219 16.34 -4.84 9.25
C SER A 219 17.58 -3.96 9.07
N ARG A 220 18.67 -4.54 8.59
CA ARG A 220 19.95 -3.85 8.31
C ARG A 220 20.55 -4.21 6.97
N PHE A 221 19.85 -5.03 6.17
CA PHE A 221 20.34 -5.44 4.85
C PHE A 221 19.19 -5.45 3.84
N MET A 222 19.40 -4.84 2.69
CA MET A 222 18.46 -4.89 1.57
C MET A 222 19.22 -5.14 0.27
N ALA A 223 18.70 -6.02 -0.58
CA ALA A 223 19.17 -6.14 -1.95
C ALA A 223 17.96 -6.10 -2.89
N SER A 224 17.98 -5.25 -3.91
CA SER A 224 16.81 -5.00 -4.74
C SER A 224 17.17 -4.52 -6.14
N TYR A 225 16.32 -4.88 -7.10
CA TYR A 225 16.30 -4.29 -8.43
C TYR A 225 15.16 -3.26 -8.51
N PRO A 226 15.38 -2.07 -9.10
CA PRO A 226 14.33 -1.05 -9.22
C PRO A 226 13.18 -1.50 -10.14
N ILE A 227 11.96 -1.52 -9.61
CA ILE A 227 10.74 -1.84 -10.36
C ILE A 227 9.56 -1.03 -9.81
N THR A 228 8.78 -0.37 -10.67
CA THR A 228 7.51 0.26 -10.26
C THR A 228 6.49 -0.82 -9.90
N PRO A 229 5.69 -0.71 -8.83
CA PRO A 229 5.60 0.39 -7.87
C PRO A 229 6.41 0.15 -6.57
N ALA A 230 7.50 -0.61 -6.57
CA ALA A 230 8.25 -0.95 -5.35
C ALA A 230 9.50 -0.07 -5.10
N SER A 231 10.00 0.63 -6.12
CA SER A 231 11.25 1.40 -6.05
C SER A 231 11.31 2.40 -4.89
N GLU A 232 10.20 3.02 -4.49
CA GLU A 232 10.16 4.00 -3.39
C GLU A 232 10.57 3.39 -2.04
N VAL A 233 10.40 2.07 -1.83
CA VAL A 233 10.92 1.37 -0.66
C VAL A 233 12.45 1.46 -0.65
N MET A 234 13.08 1.11 -1.77
CA MET A 234 14.52 1.16 -1.95
C MET A 234 15.06 2.59 -1.85
N GLU A 235 14.42 3.56 -2.50
CA GLU A 235 14.81 4.97 -2.43
C GLU A 235 14.76 5.51 -1.00
N TYR A 236 13.74 5.15 -0.24
CA TYR A 236 13.63 5.54 1.16
C TYR A 236 14.76 4.94 1.99
N MET A 237 15.05 3.67 1.79
CA MET A 237 16.14 2.98 2.49
C MET A 237 17.49 3.63 2.15
N ILE A 238 17.79 3.92 0.87
CA ILE A 238 19.03 4.58 0.42
C ILE A 238 19.22 5.94 1.12
N LYS A 239 18.15 6.73 1.23
CA LYS A 239 18.20 8.04 1.89
C LYS A 239 18.51 7.97 3.39
N ASN A 240 18.35 6.81 4.03
CA ASN A 240 18.40 6.66 5.49
C ASN A 240 19.44 5.66 6.01
N MET A 241 20.01 4.81 5.16
CA MET A 241 20.86 3.67 5.59
C MET A 241 22.14 4.07 6.34
N ASP A 242 22.82 5.15 5.95
CA ASP A 242 24.07 5.59 6.57
C ASP A 242 23.88 5.92 8.05
N LYS A 243 22.71 6.47 8.40
CA LYS A 243 22.36 6.82 9.78
C LYS A 243 22.11 5.59 10.66
N LEU A 244 21.90 4.42 10.04
CA LEU A 244 21.45 3.20 10.70
C LEU A 244 22.51 2.10 10.72
N GLY A 245 23.65 2.31 10.06
CA GLY A 245 24.66 1.27 9.83
C GLY A 245 24.12 0.09 9.02
N ALA A 246 23.18 0.35 8.11
CA ALA A 246 22.59 -0.65 7.23
C ALA A 246 23.30 -0.69 5.88
N THR A 247 23.17 -1.80 5.14
CA THR A 247 23.72 -1.97 3.79
C THR A 247 22.59 -2.19 2.79
N ILE A 248 22.69 -1.53 1.64
CA ILE A 248 21.76 -1.70 0.52
C ILE A 248 22.57 -2.00 -0.73
N VAL A 249 22.15 -3.00 -1.49
CA VAL A 249 22.75 -3.38 -2.75
C VAL A 249 21.71 -3.22 -3.85
N GLN A 250 21.96 -2.32 -4.80
CA GLN A 250 21.25 -2.35 -6.08
C GLN A 250 21.87 -3.46 -6.92
N THR A 251 21.07 -4.46 -7.26
CA THR A 251 21.51 -5.60 -8.06
C THR A 251 21.19 -5.39 -9.54
N GLU A 252 21.71 -6.27 -10.38
CA GLU A 252 21.54 -6.31 -11.82
C GLU A 252 20.16 -6.81 -12.27
N ASP A 253 19.53 -7.68 -11.45
CA ASP A 253 18.19 -8.22 -11.66
C ASP A 253 17.58 -8.73 -10.32
N GLU A 254 16.34 -9.23 -10.38
CA GLU A 254 15.61 -9.77 -9.23
C GLU A 254 16.12 -11.13 -8.72
N ILE A 255 16.80 -11.92 -9.54
CA ILE A 255 17.42 -13.18 -9.11
C ILE A 255 18.57 -12.85 -8.17
N ALA A 256 19.48 -11.96 -8.61
CA ALA A 256 20.58 -11.44 -7.83
C ALA A 256 20.09 -10.72 -6.56
N ALA A 257 19.00 -9.95 -6.64
CA ALA A 257 18.38 -9.29 -5.49
C ALA A 257 18.00 -10.29 -4.40
N CYS A 258 17.21 -11.30 -4.77
CA CYS A 258 16.68 -12.28 -3.83
C CYS A 258 17.81 -13.15 -3.24
N MET A 259 18.74 -13.62 -4.07
CA MET A 259 19.87 -14.45 -3.63
C MET A 259 20.82 -13.67 -2.71
N THR A 260 21.08 -12.39 -3.00
CA THR A 260 21.91 -11.53 -2.16
C THR A 260 21.25 -11.26 -0.81
N ALA A 261 19.94 -10.93 -0.80
CA ALA A 261 19.18 -10.76 0.43
C ALA A 261 19.19 -12.04 1.28
N MET A 262 19.01 -13.20 0.64
CA MET A 262 19.07 -14.52 1.27
C MET A 262 20.45 -14.82 1.89
N GLY A 263 21.54 -14.40 1.23
CA GLY A 263 22.90 -14.49 1.80
C GLY A 263 23.08 -13.65 3.07
N GLY A 264 22.51 -12.44 3.11
CA GLY A 264 22.47 -11.61 4.33
C GLY A 264 21.67 -12.25 5.46
N VAL A 265 20.54 -12.89 5.12
CA VAL A 265 19.71 -13.66 6.06
C VAL A 265 20.45 -14.87 6.62
N TYR A 266 21.14 -15.63 5.76
CA TYR A 266 22.00 -16.74 6.16
C TYR A 266 23.11 -16.29 7.14
N ALA A 267 23.68 -15.10 6.94
CA ALA A 267 24.66 -14.50 7.84
C ALA A 267 24.07 -14.03 9.19
N GLY A 268 22.75 -14.06 9.37
CA GLY A 268 22.08 -13.74 10.62
C GLY A 268 21.48 -12.33 10.71
N VAL A 269 21.57 -11.53 9.64
CA VAL A 269 20.95 -10.20 9.57
C VAL A 269 19.50 -10.34 9.11
N ARG A 270 18.60 -9.50 9.62
CA ARG A 270 17.28 -9.34 9.00
C ARG A 270 17.47 -8.65 7.65
N GLY A 271 17.47 -9.45 6.59
CA GLY A 271 17.59 -9.03 5.20
C GLY A 271 16.28 -9.17 4.44
N PHE A 272 16.04 -8.31 3.45
CA PHE A 272 14.83 -8.38 2.62
C PHE A 272 15.08 -7.84 1.21
N THR A 273 14.10 -8.07 0.33
CA THR A 273 14.03 -7.47 -1.01
C THR A 273 12.63 -6.90 -1.25
N CYS A 274 12.48 -6.03 -2.25
CA CYS A 274 11.18 -5.56 -2.71
C CYS A 274 11.07 -5.68 -4.24
N THR A 275 9.89 -5.98 -4.72
CA THR A 275 9.62 -6.26 -6.13
C THR A 275 8.13 -6.07 -6.46
N SER A 276 7.72 -6.49 -7.65
CA SER A 276 6.33 -6.61 -8.11
C SER A 276 6.17 -7.91 -8.90
N GLY A 277 4.98 -8.26 -9.38
CA GLY A 277 4.67 -9.52 -10.07
C GLY A 277 5.73 -10.06 -11.06
N PRO A 278 6.31 -9.26 -11.99
CA PRO A 278 7.37 -9.74 -12.88
C PRO A 278 8.62 -10.22 -12.16
N GLY A 279 9.05 -9.48 -11.14
CA GLY A 279 10.22 -9.85 -10.36
C GLY A 279 9.93 -11.00 -9.39
N LEU A 280 8.71 -11.09 -8.84
CA LEU A 280 8.27 -12.27 -8.09
C LEU A 280 8.38 -13.54 -8.95
N SER A 281 8.05 -13.45 -10.25
CA SER A 281 8.19 -14.55 -11.20
C SER A 281 9.66 -15.00 -11.34
N LEU A 282 10.61 -14.06 -11.41
CA LEU A 282 12.05 -14.35 -11.46
C LEU A 282 12.59 -14.93 -10.15
N MET A 283 12.01 -14.57 -9.01
CA MET A 283 12.42 -15.06 -7.70
C MET A 283 11.94 -16.49 -7.36
N ALA A 284 11.17 -17.14 -8.25
CA ALA A 284 10.55 -18.45 -8.00
C ALA A 284 11.54 -19.52 -7.52
N GLU A 285 12.70 -19.64 -8.18
CA GLU A 285 13.75 -20.60 -7.82
C GLU A 285 14.37 -20.26 -6.46
N SER A 286 14.70 -18.98 -6.24
CA SER A 286 15.28 -18.49 -4.99
C SER A 286 14.35 -18.70 -3.80
N LEU A 287 13.04 -18.53 -3.98
CA LEU A 287 12.03 -18.81 -2.95
C LEU A 287 11.92 -20.31 -2.64
N SER A 288 12.00 -21.18 -3.66
CA SER A 288 12.08 -22.63 -3.45
C SER A 288 13.30 -23.00 -2.58
N MET A 289 14.47 -22.44 -2.91
CA MET A 289 15.69 -22.63 -2.12
C MET A 289 15.55 -22.10 -0.68
N ALA A 290 14.97 -20.91 -0.49
CA ALA A 290 14.77 -20.34 0.84
C ALA A 290 13.85 -21.20 1.71
N SER A 291 12.83 -21.81 1.11
CA SER A 291 11.94 -22.75 1.79
C SER A 291 12.67 -24.03 2.18
N MET A 292 13.40 -24.66 1.25
CA MET A 292 14.18 -25.87 1.50
C MET A 292 15.23 -25.64 2.60
N ALA A 293 15.98 -24.55 2.52
CA ALA A 293 17.03 -24.19 3.48
C ALA A 293 16.50 -23.55 4.78
N GLU A 294 15.18 -23.45 4.95
CA GLU A 294 14.51 -22.83 6.10
C GLU A 294 15.04 -21.42 6.43
N LEU A 295 15.21 -20.58 5.40
CA LEU A 295 15.77 -19.24 5.53
C LEU A 295 14.66 -18.18 5.77
N PRO A 296 14.76 -17.40 6.86
CA PRO A 296 13.73 -16.44 7.27
C PRO A 296 13.85 -15.10 6.51
N MET A 297 13.51 -15.11 5.23
CA MET A 297 13.57 -13.92 4.38
C MET A 297 12.20 -13.30 4.14
N VAL A 298 12.17 -11.98 3.99
CA VAL A 298 10.96 -11.24 3.60
C VAL A 298 11.11 -10.73 2.17
N VAL A 299 10.08 -10.94 1.35
CA VAL A 299 9.93 -10.37 0.02
C VAL A 299 8.72 -9.46 0.03
N ILE A 300 8.92 -8.17 -0.26
CA ILE A 300 7.81 -7.24 -0.45
C ILE A 300 7.38 -7.29 -1.92
N ASP A 301 6.16 -7.72 -2.18
CA ASP A 301 5.56 -7.71 -3.52
C ASP A 301 4.51 -6.59 -3.60
N VAL A 302 4.89 -5.44 -4.16
CA VAL A 302 3.93 -4.35 -4.38
C VAL A 302 3.19 -4.64 -5.68
N GLN A 303 2.00 -5.22 -5.56
CA GLN A 303 1.22 -5.75 -6.69
C GLN A 303 0.81 -4.65 -7.66
N ARG A 304 0.84 -4.96 -8.96
CA ARG A 304 0.41 -4.07 -10.06
C ARG A 304 -0.27 -4.87 -11.17
N SER A 305 -0.95 -4.21 -12.10
CA SER A 305 -1.61 -4.90 -13.23
C SER A 305 -0.64 -5.70 -14.09
N GLY A 306 -0.91 -7.01 -14.20
CA GLY A 306 -0.29 -7.94 -15.13
C GLY A 306 -1.17 -8.23 -16.35
N PRO A 307 -0.95 -9.36 -17.06
CA PRO A 307 0.24 -10.23 -17.00
C PRO A 307 1.46 -9.60 -17.71
N SER A 308 2.63 -10.24 -17.58
CA SER A 308 3.90 -9.76 -18.16
C SER A 308 4.21 -8.34 -17.68
N THR A 309 4.63 -7.42 -18.55
CA THR A 309 4.82 -6.00 -18.18
C THR A 309 3.53 -5.36 -17.65
N GLY A 310 2.38 -5.77 -18.22
CA GLY A 310 1.06 -5.28 -17.89
C GLY A 310 0.95 -3.76 -17.93
N MET A 311 0.25 -3.19 -16.94
CA MET A 311 0.15 -1.75 -16.73
C MET A 311 0.88 -1.37 -15.43
N ALA A 312 2.17 -1.04 -15.56
CA ALA A 312 3.07 -0.84 -14.42
C ALA A 312 2.62 0.23 -13.40
N THR A 313 1.74 1.16 -13.80
CA THR A 313 1.24 2.27 -12.98
C THR A 313 -0.24 2.11 -12.58
N LYS A 314 -0.79 0.90 -12.73
CA LYS A 314 -2.19 0.60 -12.43
C LYS A 314 -2.32 -0.50 -11.37
N VAL A 315 -3.33 -0.36 -10.53
CA VAL A 315 -3.57 -1.25 -9.40
C VAL A 315 -4.20 -2.56 -9.87
N GLU A 316 -3.70 -3.66 -9.32
CA GLU A 316 -4.29 -4.98 -9.44
C GLU A 316 -3.86 -5.85 -8.25
N GLN A 317 -4.62 -6.90 -7.97
CA GLN A 317 -4.38 -7.92 -6.94
C GLN A 317 -4.36 -9.30 -7.63
N SER A 318 -3.55 -9.42 -8.68
CA SER A 318 -3.47 -10.59 -9.57
C SER A 318 -2.31 -11.53 -9.25
N ASP A 319 -1.57 -11.27 -8.18
CA ASP A 319 -0.35 -12.01 -7.83
C ASP A 319 -0.58 -12.98 -6.64
N ILE A 320 -1.84 -13.17 -6.20
CA ILE A 320 -2.21 -14.03 -5.06
C ILE A 320 -1.77 -15.48 -5.30
N ASP A 321 -2.13 -16.04 -6.46
CA ASP A 321 -1.76 -17.41 -6.82
C ASP A 321 -0.24 -17.54 -6.98
N ALA A 322 0.42 -16.55 -7.57
CA ALA A 322 1.87 -16.53 -7.71
C ALA A 322 2.57 -16.50 -6.34
N ALA A 323 2.15 -15.63 -5.44
CA ALA A 323 2.69 -15.56 -4.09
C ALA A 323 2.49 -16.88 -3.31
N CYS A 324 1.39 -17.58 -3.57
CA CYS A 324 1.08 -18.84 -2.89
C CYS A 324 1.79 -20.06 -3.49
N TYR A 325 2.01 -20.09 -4.81
CA TYR A 325 2.30 -21.32 -5.57
C TYR A 325 3.40 -21.21 -6.65
N ASN A 326 4.11 -20.07 -6.78
CA ASN A 326 5.09 -19.87 -7.87
C ASN A 326 6.39 -20.69 -7.75
N ALA A 327 6.75 -21.16 -6.55
CA ALA A 327 7.93 -22.00 -6.35
C ALA A 327 7.65 -23.48 -6.69
N HIS A 328 8.64 -24.16 -7.30
CA HIS A 328 8.51 -25.58 -7.65
C HIS A 328 8.56 -26.50 -6.43
N GLY A 329 7.88 -27.65 -6.52
CA GLY A 329 7.73 -28.57 -5.38
C GLY A 329 6.76 -28.06 -4.32
N ASP A 330 6.69 -28.77 -3.20
CA ASP A 330 5.83 -28.38 -2.07
C ASP A 330 6.49 -27.26 -1.25
N TYR A 331 6.21 -26.02 -1.65
CA TYR A 331 6.78 -24.81 -1.08
C TYR A 331 6.11 -24.39 0.24
N ALA A 332 6.87 -24.49 1.35
CA ALA A 332 6.49 -23.99 2.66
C ALA A 332 6.88 -22.52 2.83
N GLY A 333 5.88 -21.65 2.94
CA GLY A 333 6.05 -20.21 3.08
C GLY A 333 4.76 -19.54 3.55
N ILE A 334 4.88 -18.28 3.97
CA ILE A 334 3.76 -17.48 4.48
C ILE A 334 3.51 -16.32 3.52
N VAL A 335 2.24 -15.99 3.30
CA VAL A 335 1.82 -14.84 2.49
C VAL A 335 0.87 -14.00 3.33
N ILE A 336 1.22 -12.73 3.54
CA ILE A 336 0.40 -11.76 4.24
C ILE A 336 0.25 -10.45 3.48
N SER A 337 -0.82 -9.71 3.74
CA SER A 337 -1.14 -8.42 3.10
C SER A 337 -1.57 -7.39 4.16
N PRO A 338 -1.10 -6.13 4.09
CA PRO A 338 -1.57 -5.07 4.97
C PRO A 338 -2.98 -4.62 4.56
N THR A 339 -3.76 -4.06 5.49
CA THR A 339 -5.11 -3.57 5.14
C THR A 339 -5.23 -2.05 4.96
N SER A 340 -4.16 -1.30 5.26
CA SER A 340 -4.09 0.17 5.12
C SER A 340 -2.64 0.64 5.00
N ILE A 341 -2.44 1.91 4.66
CA ILE A 341 -1.09 2.52 4.63
C ILE A 341 -0.45 2.55 6.03
N GLU A 342 -1.23 2.73 7.09
CA GLU A 342 -0.72 2.60 8.46
C GLU A 342 -0.25 1.17 8.74
N GLU A 343 -1.05 0.18 8.31
CA GLU A 343 -0.69 -1.23 8.48
C GLU A 343 0.52 -1.65 7.65
N CYS A 344 0.88 -0.94 6.57
CA CYS A 344 2.16 -1.17 5.89
C CYS A 344 3.37 -1.09 6.85
N PHE A 345 3.32 -0.23 7.87
CA PHE A 345 4.38 -0.14 8.89
C PHE A 345 4.31 -1.27 9.92
N TYR A 346 3.11 -1.59 10.41
CA TYR A 346 2.94 -2.58 11.49
C TYR A 346 2.98 -4.03 11.01
N GLU A 347 2.40 -4.33 9.85
CA GLU A 347 2.31 -5.69 9.32
C GLU A 347 3.62 -6.17 8.67
N ILE A 348 4.41 -5.27 8.06
CA ILE A 348 5.75 -5.66 7.59
C ILE A 348 6.65 -6.10 8.76
N GLN A 349 6.48 -5.48 9.93
CA GLN A 349 7.21 -5.88 11.12
C GLN A 349 6.82 -7.27 11.59
N LYS A 350 5.51 -7.59 11.55
CA LYS A 350 5.02 -8.94 11.81
C LYS A 350 5.54 -9.92 10.76
N ALA A 351 5.68 -9.52 9.49
CA ALA A 351 6.31 -10.34 8.44
C ALA A 351 7.72 -10.80 8.84
N PHE A 352 8.57 -9.88 9.31
CA PHE A 352 9.93 -10.22 9.79
C PHE A 352 9.92 -11.17 10.99
N ASN A 353 8.98 -10.97 11.93
CA ASN A 353 8.85 -11.87 13.06
C ASN A 353 8.36 -13.26 12.64
N LEU A 354 7.36 -13.33 11.75
CA LEU A 354 6.86 -14.59 11.20
C LEU A 354 7.96 -15.34 10.45
N ALA A 355 8.74 -14.64 9.61
CA ALA A 355 9.86 -15.23 8.90
C ALA A 355 10.83 -15.92 9.86
N GLU A 356 11.21 -15.24 10.94
CA GLU A 356 12.18 -15.73 11.92
C GLU A 356 11.63 -16.78 12.88
N MET A 357 10.35 -16.66 13.27
CA MET A 357 9.65 -17.64 14.13
C MET A 357 9.42 -18.96 13.40
N TYR A 358 9.01 -18.90 12.13
CA TYR A 358 8.66 -20.06 11.32
C TYR A 358 9.81 -20.56 10.42
N GLN A 359 10.88 -19.77 10.28
CA GLN A 359 12.06 -20.10 9.48
C GLN A 359 11.69 -20.47 8.06
N CYS A 360 10.96 -19.57 7.39
CA CYS A 360 10.52 -19.72 6.03
C CYS A 360 10.45 -18.36 5.34
N PRO A 361 10.42 -18.31 4.00
CA PRO A 361 10.13 -17.08 3.28
C PRO A 361 8.73 -16.56 3.60
N VAL A 362 8.62 -15.24 3.76
CA VAL A 362 7.37 -14.51 3.92
C VAL A 362 7.23 -13.51 2.78
N ILE A 363 6.14 -13.63 2.01
CA ILE A 363 5.77 -12.63 1.02
C ILE A 363 4.79 -11.65 1.68
N PHE A 364 5.19 -10.38 1.70
CA PHE A 364 4.37 -9.26 2.17
C PHE A 364 3.84 -8.50 0.96
N MET A 365 2.53 -8.52 0.74
CA MET A 365 1.92 -8.09 -0.53
C MET A 365 0.95 -6.91 -0.39
N PRO A 366 1.43 -5.66 -0.25
CA PRO A 366 0.60 -4.49 -0.52
C PRO A 366 0.24 -4.42 -2.01
N ASP A 367 -0.82 -3.69 -2.37
CA ASP A 367 -1.09 -3.36 -3.77
C ASP A 367 -0.57 -1.96 -4.14
N LEU A 368 -0.57 -1.62 -5.43
CA LEU A 368 -0.07 -0.33 -5.93
C LEU A 368 -0.71 0.87 -5.22
N GLN A 369 -2.01 0.78 -4.87
CA GLN A 369 -2.67 1.87 -4.15
C GLN A 369 -2.06 2.04 -2.77
N GLN A 370 -1.89 0.97 -2.00
CA GLN A 370 -1.21 1.07 -0.71
C GLN A 370 0.25 1.52 -0.87
N GLY A 371 0.97 1.05 -1.89
CA GLY A 371 2.38 1.40 -2.10
C GLY A 371 2.60 2.87 -2.46
N LEU A 372 1.85 3.39 -3.46
CA LEU A 372 2.10 4.70 -4.10
C LEU A 372 1.15 5.82 -3.70
N ASN A 373 0.07 5.54 -2.99
CA ASN A 373 -0.78 6.61 -2.46
C ASN A 373 -0.24 7.08 -1.10
N LYS A 374 -0.57 8.33 -0.75
CA LYS A 374 -0.28 8.86 0.58
C LYS A 374 -1.55 8.95 1.41
N GLN A 375 -1.37 8.76 2.71
CA GLN A 375 -2.44 8.90 3.67
C GLN A 375 -1.92 9.61 4.91
N SER A 376 -2.78 10.40 5.55
CA SER A 376 -2.50 10.87 6.90
C SER A 376 -2.68 9.71 7.87
N VAL A 377 -1.63 9.35 8.59
CA VAL A 377 -1.66 8.27 9.59
C VAL A 377 -1.19 8.80 10.94
N PRO A 378 -1.67 8.24 12.06
CA PRO A 378 -1.12 8.56 13.37
C PRO A 378 0.39 8.33 13.40
N THR A 379 1.11 9.12 14.20
CA THR A 379 2.54 8.89 14.43
C THR A 379 2.76 7.46 14.98
N PHE A 380 3.73 6.75 14.41
CA PHE A 380 3.93 5.33 14.73
C PHE A 380 4.45 5.14 16.16
N ASP A 381 3.74 4.31 16.92
CA ASP A 381 4.19 3.87 18.24
C ASP A 381 5.21 2.70 18.13
N LEU A 382 6.45 2.98 18.52
CA LEU A 382 7.55 2.01 18.49
C LEU A 382 7.45 0.91 19.56
N ASN A 383 6.55 1.05 20.55
CA ASN A 383 6.31 -0.02 21.52
C ASN A 383 5.50 -1.19 20.93
N ARG A 384 4.85 -0.97 19.78
CA ARG A 384 4.04 -1.98 19.06
C ARG A 384 4.86 -2.81 18.06
N VAL A 385 6.18 -2.67 18.02
CA VAL A 385 7.07 -3.34 17.03
C VAL A 385 8.15 -4.21 17.69
N PRO A 386 7.79 -5.17 18.58
CA PRO A 386 8.76 -6.00 19.29
C PRO A 386 9.50 -6.96 18.35
N ILE A 387 10.84 -7.03 18.43
CA ILE A 387 11.64 -7.95 17.62
C ILE A 387 11.63 -9.35 18.22
N ASN A 388 11.10 -10.33 17.48
CA ASN A 388 11.16 -11.75 17.84
C ASN A 388 12.06 -12.54 16.87
N ARG A 389 13.20 -13.05 17.35
CA ARG A 389 14.19 -13.79 16.56
C ARG A 389 13.90 -15.30 16.45
N GLY A 390 12.78 -15.77 17.01
CA GLY A 390 12.43 -17.20 17.03
C GLY A 390 13.44 -18.04 17.81
N LYS A 391 13.63 -19.31 17.40
CA LYS A 391 14.60 -20.25 18.01
C LYS A 391 16.05 -19.99 17.57
N MET A 392 16.48 -18.74 17.53
CA MET A 392 17.89 -18.39 17.34
C MET A 392 18.67 -18.62 18.64
N MET A 393 19.65 -19.51 18.59
CA MET A 393 20.50 -19.86 19.73
C MET A 393 21.51 -18.75 20.02
N LYS A 394 21.85 -18.55 21.29
CA LYS A 394 23.05 -17.78 21.68
C LYS A 394 24.25 -18.72 21.68
N GLU A 395 25.43 -18.18 21.37
CA GLU A 395 26.67 -18.99 21.34
C GLU A 395 26.92 -19.72 22.68
N ALA A 396 26.65 -19.07 23.81
CA ALA A 396 26.83 -19.65 25.15
C ALA A 396 25.90 -20.84 25.45
N ASP A 397 24.78 -20.95 24.72
CA ASP A 397 23.79 -22.00 24.91
C ASP A 397 24.00 -23.17 23.93
N LEU A 398 25.02 -23.10 23.07
CA LEU A 398 25.30 -24.14 22.08
C LEU A 398 25.99 -25.34 22.73
N PRO A 399 25.48 -26.57 22.51
CA PRO A 399 26.14 -27.78 22.99
C PRO A 399 27.52 -27.91 22.35
N GLU A 400 28.45 -28.59 23.03
CA GLU A 400 29.76 -28.89 22.45
C GLU A 400 29.59 -29.74 21.19
N LEU A 401 30.26 -29.34 20.11
CA LEU A 401 30.16 -30.03 18.82
C LEU A 401 31.28 -31.06 18.72
N GLU A 402 30.91 -32.34 18.82
CA GLU A 402 31.85 -33.44 18.61
C GLU A 402 32.22 -33.58 17.14
N GLN A 403 33.50 -33.43 16.81
CA GLN A 403 33.99 -33.66 15.44
C GLN A 403 33.87 -35.16 15.07
N PRO A 404 33.46 -35.52 13.85
CA PRO A 404 33.25 -34.68 12.65
C PRO A 404 31.78 -34.28 12.40
N ASN A 405 30.95 -34.17 13.45
CA ASN A 405 29.52 -33.88 13.29
C ASN A 405 29.26 -32.38 13.08
N TYR A 406 28.04 -32.08 12.62
CA TYR A 406 27.55 -30.72 12.43
C TYR A 406 26.40 -30.43 13.38
N PHE A 407 26.20 -29.16 13.71
CA PHE A 407 25.02 -28.71 14.42
C PHE A 407 23.77 -29.11 13.61
N LYS A 408 22.79 -29.71 14.27
CA LYS A 408 21.54 -30.17 13.65
C LYS A 408 20.61 -29.01 13.28
N ARG A 409 20.99 -28.24 12.27
CA ARG A 409 20.23 -27.09 11.77
C ARG A 409 18.79 -27.46 11.39
N PHE A 410 18.55 -28.70 10.99
CA PHE A 410 17.25 -29.19 10.53
C PHE A 410 16.72 -30.31 11.44
N GLU A 411 17.02 -30.25 12.74
CA GLU A 411 16.52 -31.19 13.75
C GLU A 411 15.01 -31.40 13.65
N LEU A 412 14.57 -32.67 13.68
CA LEU A 412 13.15 -33.04 13.67
C LEU A 412 12.52 -32.74 15.04
N THR A 413 11.84 -31.60 15.14
CA THR A 413 11.12 -31.21 16.37
C THR A 413 9.63 -31.48 16.28
N GLU A 414 8.95 -31.56 17.43
CA GLU A 414 7.50 -31.76 17.48
C GLU A 414 6.74 -30.64 16.77
N ASP A 415 7.16 -29.38 16.94
CA ASP A 415 6.55 -28.19 16.34
C ASP A 415 7.07 -27.86 14.92
N GLY A 416 8.00 -28.65 14.40
CA GLY A 416 8.60 -28.44 13.08
C GLY A 416 9.64 -27.31 12.98
N ILE A 417 9.90 -26.57 14.07
CA ILE A 417 10.86 -25.47 14.14
C ILE A 417 12.17 -25.94 14.81
N SER A 418 13.21 -26.13 14.02
CA SER A 418 14.54 -26.47 14.54
C SER A 418 15.20 -25.26 15.22
N PRO A 419 16.03 -25.46 16.25
CA PRO A 419 16.98 -24.43 16.69
C PRO A 419 17.91 -24.02 15.54
N ARG A 420 18.32 -22.76 15.48
CA ARG A 420 19.26 -22.28 14.45
C ARG A 420 20.42 -21.46 15.01
N THR A 421 21.53 -21.50 14.30
CA THR A 421 22.74 -20.72 14.54
C THR A 421 23.03 -19.79 13.37
N ILE A 422 24.07 -18.96 13.51
CA ILE A 422 24.59 -18.11 12.44
C ILE A 422 26.09 -18.36 12.27
N PRO A 423 26.66 -18.10 11.07
CA PRO A 423 28.08 -18.25 10.83
C PRO A 423 28.94 -17.51 11.87
N GLY A 424 30.01 -18.15 12.31
CA GLY A 424 30.96 -17.60 13.28
C GLY A 424 30.71 -18.00 14.73
N MET A 425 29.54 -18.56 15.07
CA MET A 425 29.29 -19.06 16.43
C MET A 425 30.07 -20.35 16.73
N LYS A 426 30.83 -20.39 17.82
CA LYS A 426 31.52 -21.60 18.30
C LYS A 426 30.51 -22.72 18.53
N ASN A 427 30.87 -23.95 18.12
CA ASN A 427 30.00 -25.15 18.15
C ASN A 427 28.73 -25.06 17.29
N GLY A 428 28.50 -23.96 16.57
CA GLY A 428 27.33 -23.74 15.73
C GLY A 428 27.55 -24.05 14.25
N LEU A 429 28.59 -24.80 13.89
CA LEU A 429 28.91 -25.11 12.49
C LEU A 429 27.81 -26.01 11.88
N PHE A 430 27.18 -25.56 10.80
CA PHE A 430 26.11 -26.28 10.12
C PHE A 430 26.29 -26.27 8.60
N LEU A 431 25.59 -27.18 7.92
CA LEU A 431 25.46 -27.20 6.47
C LEU A 431 24.10 -26.64 6.08
N SER A 432 24.03 -25.93 4.96
CA SER A 432 22.78 -25.45 4.36
C SER A 432 22.84 -25.69 2.86
N THR A 433 21.76 -26.20 2.29
CA THR A 433 21.70 -26.64 0.89
C THR A 433 20.29 -26.55 0.34
N GLY A 434 20.16 -26.42 -0.99
CA GLY A 434 18.89 -26.55 -1.70
C GLY A 434 18.50 -27.99 -2.03
N LEU A 435 19.35 -28.97 -1.70
CA LEU A 435 19.01 -30.40 -1.81
C LEU A 435 18.18 -30.87 -0.62
N GLU A 436 17.42 -31.95 -0.77
CA GLU A 436 16.87 -32.66 0.39
C GLU A 436 18.01 -33.14 1.30
N HIS A 437 17.80 -33.05 2.61
CA HIS A 437 18.87 -33.22 3.58
C HIS A 437 18.39 -33.82 4.89
N ASN A 438 19.31 -34.45 5.63
CA ASN A 438 19.06 -34.92 6.99
C ASN A 438 19.11 -33.77 8.02
N GLU A 439 18.96 -34.09 9.30
CA GLU A 439 18.97 -33.11 10.40
C GLU A 439 20.24 -32.24 10.46
N GLU A 440 21.39 -32.73 9.97
CA GLU A 440 22.67 -32.02 9.94
C GLU A 440 22.86 -31.14 8.68
N GLY A 441 21.94 -31.21 7.72
CA GLY A 441 22.04 -30.50 6.43
C GLY A 441 22.87 -31.25 5.37
N LYS A 442 23.20 -32.53 5.60
CA LYS A 442 23.86 -33.37 4.59
C LYS A 442 22.82 -33.89 3.59
N PRO A 443 23.12 -33.90 2.28
CA PRO A 443 22.21 -34.45 1.28
C PRO A 443 21.73 -35.86 1.63
N ALA A 444 20.42 -36.09 1.55
CA ALA A 444 19.80 -37.35 1.93
C ALA A 444 18.64 -37.71 0.99
N GLU A 445 18.71 -38.89 0.39
CA GLU A 445 17.71 -39.40 -0.57
C GLU A 445 16.83 -40.52 0.00
N ALA A 446 17.02 -40.85 1.28
CA ALA A 446 16.25 -41.90 1.93
C ALA A 446 14.76 -41.52 1.97
N PRO A 447 13.83 -42.37 1.49
CA PRO A 447 12.41 -42.02 1.42
C PRO A 447 11.81 -41.61 2.77
N THR A 448 12.21 -42.26 3.86
CA THR A 448 11.74 -41.93 5.21
C THR A 448 12.23 -40.56 5.69
N MET A 449 13.45 -40.15 5.30
CA MET A 449 13.99 -38.83 5.63
C MET A 449 13.29 -37.74 4.84
N HIS A 450 13.05 -37.97 3.55
CA HIS A 450 12.30 -37.03 2.70
C HIS A 450 10.89 -36.77 3.26
N VAL A 451 10.17 -37.83 3.65
CA VAL A 451 8.85 -37.69 4.30
C VAL A 451 8.98 -36.90 5.60
N ALA A 452 9.88 -37.28 6.50
CA ALA A 452 10.02 -36.63 7.80
C ALA A 452 10.35 -35.12 7.70
N GLN A 453 11.26 -34.75 6.79
CA GLN A 453 11.67 -33.36 6.59
C GLN A 453 10.61 -32.55 5.87
N THR A 454 9.89 -33.16 4.92
CA THR A 454 8.75 -32.50 4.26
C THR A 454 7.63 -32.23 5.26
N ASP A 455 7.23 -33.25 6.03
CA ASP A 455 6.21 -33.10 7.07
C ASP A 455 6.61 -32.04 8.10
N LYS A 456 7.88 -32.00 8.51
CA LYS A 456 8.42 -30.96 9.40
C LYS A 456 8.25 -29.55 8.82
N ARG A 457 8.61 -29.34 7.55
CA ARG A 457 8.52 -28.04 6.86
C ARG A 457 7.08 -27.55 6.72
N PHE A 458 6.10 -28.44 6.66
CA PHE A 458 4.67 -28.06 6.64
C PHE A 458 4.06 -27.92 8.03
N ARG A 459 4.42 -28.80 8.98
CA ARG A 459 3.89 -28.79 10.34
C ARG A 459 4.12 -27.46 11.04
N LYS A 460 5.28 -26.85 10.84
CA LYS A 460 5.57 -25.50 11.34
C LYS A 460 4.50 -24.45 10.95
N LEU A 461 3.85 -24.58 9.79
CA LEU A 461 2.88 -23.59 9.32
C LEU A 461 1.51 -23.75 9.97
N GLU A 462 1.21 -24.89 10.60
CA GLU A 462 -0.12 -25.21 11.14
C GLU A 462 -0.58 -24.21 12.21
N THR A 463 0.37 -23.62 12.96
CA THR A 463 0.07 -22.72 14.07
C THR A 463 0.08 -21.24 13.67
N VAL A 464 0.36 -20.89 12.41
CA VAL A 464 0.48 -19.48 11.98
C VAL A 464 -0.81 -18.72 12.27
N ALA A 465 -1.97 -19.24 11.85
CA ALA A 465 -3.26 -18.58 12.03
C ALA A 465 -3.74 -18.52 13.50
N ASP A 466 -3.13 -19.31 14.40
CA ASP A 466 -3.39 -19.24 15.84
C ASP A 466 -2.46 -18.22 16.56
N ASN A 467 -1.32 -17.87 15.95
CA ASN A 467 -0.32 -16.93 16.51
C ASN A 467 -0.27 -15.58 15.77
N TYR A 468 -1.11 -15.40 14.76
CA TYR A 468 -1.21 -14.18 13.95
C TYR A 468 -2.68 -13.86 13.73
N GLU A 469 -3.03 -12.58 13.77
CA GLU A 469 -4.41 -12.13 13.52
C GLU A 469 -4.70 -12.18 12.00
N PRO A 470 -5.51 -13.14 11.51
CA PRO A 470 -5.57 -13.45 10.08
C PRO A 470 -6.38 -12.43 9.26
N PHE A 471 -7.16 -11.59 9.90
CA PHE A 471 -7.96 -10.55 9.26
C PHE A 471 -8.28 -9.44 10.26
N LEU A 472 -8.48 -8.24 9.75
CA LEU A 472 -9.21 -7.21 10.50
C LEU A 472 -10.69 -7.61 10.55
N ASN A 473 -11.25 -7.66 11.76
CA ASN A 473 -12.64 -7.99 11.98
C ASN A 473 -13.48 -6.74 12.26
N ASN A 474 -14.28 -6.32 11.28
CA ASN A 474 -15.26 -5.23 11.39
C ASN A 474 -16.71 -5.75 11.42
N ALA A 475 -16.93 -7.03 11.78
CA ALA A 475 -18.28 -7.58 11.92
C ALA A 475 -19.04 -6.92 13.07
N LYS A 476 -20.28 -6.49 12.81
CA LYS A 476 -21.17 -5.85 13.79
C LYS A 476 -22.36 -6.73 14.19
N TYR A 477 -22.68 -7.73 13.37
CA TYR A 477 -23.88 -8.55 13.50
C TYR A 477 -23.50 -10.02 13.74
N ASP A 478 -24.15 -10.69 14.68
CA ASP A 478 -23.96 -12.13 14.90
C ASP A 478 -24.47 -12.97 13.73
N GLU A 479 -25.54 -12.51 13.06
CA GLU A 479 -26.06 -13.06 11.81
C GLU A 479 -26.17 -11.93 10.78
N ALA A 480 -25.57 -12.14 9.60
CA ALA A 480 -25.51 -11.14 8.54
C ALA A 480 -26.26 -11.61 7.29
N ASP A 481 -26.88 -10.67 6.58
CA ASP A 481 -27.42 -10.92 5.24
C ASP A 481 -26.27 -11.15 4.26
N VAL A 482 -25.21 -10.36 4.37
CA VAL A 482 -23.99 -10.48 3.56
C VAL A 482 -22.74 -10.35 4.41
N LEU A 483 -21.79 -11.26 4.22
CA LEU A 483 -20.40 -11.09 4.64
C LEU A 483 -19.59 -10.61 3.44
N VAL A 484 -18.97 -9.44 3.55
CA VAL A 484 -18.06 -8.90 2.54
C VAL A 484 -16.64 -9.15 3.00
N VAL A 485 -15.81 -9.73 2.13
CA VAL A 485 -14.39 -9.95 2.39
C VAL A 485 -13.56 -9.23 1.34
N GLY A 486 -12.57 -8.45 1.77
CA GLY A 486 -11.59 -7.83 0.89
C GLY A 486 -10.15 -8.13 1.30
N MET A 487 -9.20 -7.61 0.53
CA MET A 487 -7.77 -7.58 0.86
C MET A 487 -7.13 -6.26 0.41
N ALA A 488 -5.99 -5.91 1.00
CA ALA A 488 -5.22 -4.71 0.63
C ALA A 488 -6.10 -3.44 0.57
N SER A 489 -5.98 -2.63 -0.50
CA SER A 489 -6.64 -1.32 -0.62
C SER A 489 -8.17 -1.36 -0.78
N SER A 490 -8.78 -2.52 -1.06
CA SER A 490 -10.25 -2.59 -1.25
C SER A 490 -11.03 -2.21 0.01
N ARG A 491 -10.37 -2.25 1.18
CA ARG A 491 -10.92 -1.88 2.49
C ARG A 491 -11.67 -0.55 2.48
N GLY A 492 -11.10 0.49 1.89
CA GLY A 492 -11.69 1.84 1.92
C GLY A 492 -13.05 1.89 1.24
N ALA A 493 -13.17 1.31 0.05
CA ALA A 493 -14.43 1.25 -0.69
C ALA A 493 -15.46 0.34 -0.01
N ILE A 494 -15.02 -0.78 0.58
CA ILE A 494 -15.89 -1.71 1.32
C ILE A 494 -16.49 -1.03 2.56
N GLU A 495 -15.67 -0.42 3.40
CA GLU A 495 -16.14 0.22 4.64
C GLU A 495 -17.13 1.35 4.35
N GLU A 496 -16.88 2.15 3.31
CA GLU A 496 -17.83 3.19 2.86
C GLU A 496 -19.15 2.59 2.35
N ALA A 497 -19.12 1.47 1.63
CA ALA A 497 -20.32 0.82 1.12
C ALA A 497 -21.15 0.19 2.25
N VAL A 498 -20.48 -0.48 3.20
CA VAL A 498 -21.10 -1.11 4.38
C VAL A 498 -21.78 -0.07 5.26
N ALA A 499 -21.16 1.10 5.46
CA ALA A 499 -21.75 2.18 6.26
C ALA A 499 -23.08 2.72 5.71
N GLU A 500 -23.35 2.59 4.40
CA GLU A 500 -24.65 2.96 3.82
C GLU A 500 -25.72 1.89 4.03
N PHE A 501 -25.37 0.60 4.04
CA PHE A 501 -26.32 -0.48 4.29
C PHE A 501 -26.87 -0.48 5.72
N ASP A 502 -26.06 -0.05 6.70
CA ASP A 502 -26.52 0.15 8.07
C ASP A 502 -27.72 1.13 8.13
N GLN A 503 -27.76 2.12 7.25
CA GLN A 503 -28.86 3.09 7.15
C GLN A 503 -30.07 2.53 6.39
N GLU A 504 -29.85 1.57 5.48
CA GLU A 504 -30.88 0.85 4.72
C GLU A 504 -31.47 -0.35 5.50
N GLY A 505 -30.94 -0.67 6.69
CA GLY A 505 -31.40 -1.76 7.55
C GLY A 505 -30.96 -3.16 7.10
N VAL A 506 -29.98 -3.24 6.21
CA VAL A 506 -29.40 -4.52 5.73
C VAL A 506 -28.19 -4.86 6.58
N LYS A 507 -28.13 -6.09 7.12
CA LYS A 507 -27.04 -6.51 8.00
C LYS A 507 -25.83 -6.96 7.19
N VAL A 508 -24.84 -6.09 7.02
CA VAL A 508 -23.61 -6.40 6.30
C VAL A 508 -22.42 -6.43 7.26
N ASN A 509 -21.71 -7.55 7.29
CA ASN A 509 -20.44 -7.68 8.01
C ASN A 509 -19.26 -7.53 7.06
N HIS A 510 -18.12 -7.05 7.56
CA HIS A 510 -16.88 -6.91 6.79
C HIS A 510 -15.70 -7.57 7.50
N LEU A 511 -14.95 -8.38 6.76
CA LEU A 511 -13.61 -8.84 7.13
C LEU A 511 -12.60 -8.38 6.08
N GLN A 512 -11.42 -7.94 6.51
CA GLN A 512 -10.32 -7.61 5.60
C GLN A 512 -9.16 -8.56 5.84
N LEU A 513 -8.87 -9.43 4.88
CA LEU A 513 -7.85 -10.46 5.03
C LEU A 513 -6.45 -9.86 5.17
N ARG A 514 -5.69 -10.43 6.11
CA ARG A 514 -4.27 -10.21 6.32
C ARG A 514 -3.45 -11.46 6.01
N LEU A 515 -3.90 -12.63 6.46
CA LEU A 515 -3.24 -13.91 6.19
C LEU A 515 -3.87 -14.59 4.97
N ILE A 516 -3.05 -14.78 3.93
CA ILE A 516 -3.45 -15.43 2.68
C ILE A 516 -2.99 -16.90 2.68
N LYS A 517 -1.73 -17.14 3.08
CA LYS A 517 -1.13 -18.48 3.22
C LYS A 517 -0.36 -18.58 4.53
N PRO A 518 -0.56 -19.63 5.35
CA PRO A 518 -1.59 -20.67 5.21
C PRO A 518 -3.01 -20.11 5.37
N PHE A 519 -3.98 -20.66 4.64
CA PHE A 519 -5.34 -20.12 4.61
C PHE A 519 -6.06 -20.32 5.97
N PRO A 520 -6.61 -19.27 6.59
CA PRO A 520 -7.15 -19.30 7.96
C PRO A 520 -8.59 -19.83 8.04
N ALA A 521 -8.82 -21.05 7.53
CA ALA A 521 -10.18 -21.63 7.40
C ALA A 521 -10.93 -21.69 8.73
N LYS A 522 -10.26 -22.17 9.80
CA LYS A 522 -10.85 -22.32 11.15
C LYS A 522 -11.35 -20.99 11.71
N GLN A 523 -10.61 -19.90 11.49
CA GLN A 523 -10.93 -18.56 11.99
C GLN A 523 -12.02 -17.89 11.15
N LEU A 524 -12.09 -18.18 9.85
CA LEU A 524 -13.12 -17.63 8.94
C LEU A 524 -14.46 -18.36 9.01
N GLN A 525 -14.46 -19.65 9.37
CA GLN A 525 -15.64 -20.52 9.31
C GLN A 525 -16.85 -20.00 10.10
N PRO A 526 -16.70 -19.47 11.34
CA PRO A 526 -17.84 -18.91 12.09
C PRO A 526 -18.56 -17.78 11.34
N PHE A 527 -17.83 -16.88 10.69
CA PHE A 527 -18.41 -15.76 9.94
C PHE A 527 -19.10 -16.23 8.65
N MET A 528 -18.51 -17.20 7.96
CA MET A 528 -19.11 -17.85 6.79
C MET A 528 -20.42 -18.58 7.11
N ASP A 529 -20.50 -19.19 8.29
CA ASP A 529 -21.69 -19.90 8.74
C ASP A 529 -22.82 -18.95 9.11
N ALA A 530 -22.48 -17.86 9.81
CA ALA A 530 -23.38 -16.79 10.23
C ALA A 530 -23.96 -15.93 9.10
N ALA A 531 -23.30 -15.88 7.93
CA ALA A 531 -23.74 -15.06 6.81
C ALA A 531 -24.66 -15.83 5.84
N LYS A 532 -25.73 -15.20 5.34
CA LYS A 532 -26.58 -15.82 4.29
C LYS A 532 -25.86 -15.89 2.95
N LYS A 533 -25.13 -14.82 2.59
CA LYS A 533 -24.32 -14.68 1.38
C LYS A 533 -22.92 -14.18 1.71
N VAL A 534 -21.97 -14.45 0.83
CA VAL A 534 -20.58 -14.01 0.97
C VAL A 534 -20.12 -13.38 -0.34
N VAL A 535 -19.59 -12.17 -0.28
CA VAL A 535 -19.05 -11.46 -1.45
C VAL A 535 -17.56 -11.21 -1.22
N ILE A 536 -16.72 -11.76 -2.10
CA ILE A 536 -15.28 -11.54 -2.10
C ILE A 536 -14.96 -10.40 -3.07
N VAL A 537 -14.36 -9.31 -2.59
CA VAL A 537 -14.02 -8.11 -3.35
C VAL A 537 -12.54 -8.10 -3.66
N GLU A 538 -12.18 -8.26 -4.93
CA GLU A 538 -10.79 -8.46 -5.34
C GLU A 538 -10.49 -7.87 -6.73
N HIS A 539 -9.26 -7.37 -6.87
CA HIS A 539 -8.79 -6.74 -8.10
C HIS A 539 -8.14 -7.73 -9.07
N ASN A 540 -8.87 -8.72 -9.58
CA ASN A 540 -8.36 -9.60 -10.65
C ASN A 540 -9.51 -10.24 -11.44
N ALA A 541 -9.22 -10.76 -12.63
CA ALA A 541 -10.24 -11.30 -13.54
C ALA A 541 -10.68 -12.74 -13.22
N THR A 542 -9.87 -13.50 -12.48
CA THR A 542 -10.07 -14.95 -12.27
C THR A 542 -10.64 -15.30 -10.89
N GLY A 543 -10.77 -14.31 -10.00
CA GLY A 543 -11.22 -14.49 -8.63
C GLY A 543 -10.24 -15.31 -7.81
N GLN A 544 -8.94 -15.00 -7.83
CA GLN A 544 -7.90 -15.78 -7.13
C GLN A 544 -8.20 -15.93 -5.63
N LEU A 545 -8.59 -14.84 -4.95
CA LEU A 545 -9.00 -14.88 -3.55
C LEU A 545 -10.29 -15.69 -3.37
N THR A 546 -11.28 -15.47 -4.23
CA THR A 546 -12.51 -16.27 -4.25
C THR A 546 -12.19 -17.76 -4.37
N ASN A 547 -11.23 -18.13 -5.21
CA ASN A 547 -10.83 -19.51 -5.43
C ASN A 547 -10.17 -20.10 -4.19
N LEU A 548 -9.33 -19.35 -3.46
CA LEU A 548 -8.81 -19.77 -2.16
C LEU A 548 -9.93 -20.07 -1.15
N PHE A 549 -10.95 -19.20 -1.06
CA PHE A 549 -12.13 -19.49 -0.24
C PHE A 549 -12.87 -20.75 -0.71
N LYS A 550 -13.11 -20.89 -2.02
CA LYS A 550 -13.80 -22.05 -2.58
C LYS A 550 -13.00 -23.34 -2.40
N ILE A 551 -11.68 -23.31 -2.37
CA ILE A 551 -10.85 -24.50 -2.12
C ILE A 551 -10.97 -24.92 -0.66
N ASN A 552 -10.84 -23.96 0.26
CA ASN A 552 -10.62 -24.24 1.69
C ASN A 552 -11.88 -24.22 2.56
N MET A 553 -13.00 -23.65 2.10
CA MET A 553 -14.21 -23.46 2.91
C MET A 553 -15.38 -24.37 2.50
N HIS A 554 -16.28 -24.62 3.46
CA HIS A 554 -17.57 -25.26 3.22
C HIS A 554 -18.63 -24.26 2.71
N LYS A 555 -19.81 -24.76 2.31
CA LYS A 555 -20.97 -23.93 1.85
C LYS A 555 -20.62 -22.97 0.69
N LYS A 556 -19.82 -23.47 -0.26
CA LYS A 556 -19.29 -22.74 -1.42
C LYS A 556 -20.37 -22.03 -2.28
N SER A 557 -21.60 -22.54 -2.27
CA SER A 557 -22.75 -21.95 -2.99
C SER A 557 -23.17 -20.57 -2.47
N LYS A 558 -22.71 -20.15 -1.28
CA LYS A 558 -22.92 -18.81 -0.74
C LYS A 558 -21.94 -17.76 -1.29
N ILE A 559 -20.84 -18.20 -1.93
CA ILE A 559 -19.70 -17.35 -2.28
C ILE A 559 -19.87 -16.79 -3.69
N SER A 560 -19.91 -15.47 -3.78
CA SER A 560 -19.90 -14.68 -5.01
C SER A 560 -18.66 -13.80 -5.07
N SER A 561 -18.30 -13.36 -6.28
CA SER A 561 -17.15 -12.47 -6.51
C SER A 561 -17.61 -11.09 -6.95
N CYS A 562 -16.92 -10.07 -6.47
CA CYS A 562 -16.94 -8.70 -6.96
C CYS A 562 -15.55 -8.42 -7.57
N LEU A 563 -15.45 -8.56 -8.90
CA LEU A 563 -14.20 -8.54 -9.64
C LEU A 563 -14.01 -7.21 -10.36
N LYS A 564 -12.84 -6.58 -10.24
CA LYS A 564 -12.49 -5.37 -11.01
C LYS A 564 -11.03 -5.40 -11.48
N TYR A 565 -10.81 -5.29 -12.78
CA TYR A 565 -9.50 -5.47 -13.42
C TYR A 565 -9.25 -4.46 -14.56
N ASP A 566 -9.76 -3.24 -14.41
CA ASP A 566 -9.59 -2.13 -15.36
C ASP A 566 -8.43 -1.18 -14.98
N GLY A 567 -7.63 -1.57 -13.98
CA GLY A 567 -6.53 -0.77 -13.44
C GLY A 567 -6.95 0.42 -12.57
N ASN A 568 -8.25 0.61 -12.30
CA ASN A 568 -8.76 1.68 -11.45
C ASN A 568 -9.19 1.12 -10.07
N PRO A 569 -9.12 1.93 -9.00
CA PRO A 569 -9.60 1.52 -7.68
C PRO A 569 -11.07 1.11 -7.66
N PHE A 570 -11.42 0.23 -6.72
CA PHE A 570 -12.82 0.08 -6.31
C PHE A 570 -13.38 1.40 -5.83
N THR A 571 -14.63 1.67 -6.22
CA THR A 571 -15.41 2.76 -5.65
C THR A 571 -16.47 2.21 -4.71
N LYS A 572 -16.94 3.05 -3.79
CA LYS A 572 -18.05 2.72 -2.90
C LYS A 572 -19.26 2.22 -3.69
N SER A 573 -19.67 2.94 -4.74
CA SER A 573 -20.83 2.58 -5.56
C SER A 573 -20.65 1.23 -6.26
N TYR A 574 -19.43 0.92 -6.72
CA TYR A 574 -19.11 -0.37 -7.34
C TYR A 574 -19.33 -1.53 -6.37
N VAL A 575 -18.76 -1.43 -5.16
CA VAL A 575 -18.89 -2.48 -4.13
C VAL A 575 -20.34 -2.59 -3.65
N LYS A 576 -21.02 -1.45 -3.44
CA LYS A 576 -22.42 -1.42 -3.03
C LYS A 576 -23.33 -2.15 -4.01
N ASN A 577 -23.14 -1.92 -5.32
CA ASN A 577 -23.93 -2.59 -6.35
C ASN A 577 -23.73 -4.11 -6.33
N ALA A 578 -22.49 -4.58 -6.20
CA ALA A 578 -22.20 -6.01 -6.09
C ALA A 578 -22.85 -6.67 -4.85
N ILE A 579 -22.92 -5.95 -3.72
CA ILE A 579 -23.64 -6.41 -2.53
C ILE A 579 -25.16 -6.47 -2.80
N LYS A 580 -25.73 -5.49 -3.51
CA LYS A 580 -27.16 -5.49 -3.87
C LYS A 580 -27.54 -6.62 -4.81
N GLU A 581 -26.64 -7.08 -5.67
CA GLU A 581 -26.90 -8.17 -6.62
C GLU A 581 -27.07 -9.54 -5.94
N VAL A 582 -26.56 -9.72 -4.71
CA VAL A 582 -26.64 -11.00 -3.98
C VAL A 582 -27.74 -11.05 -2.91
N LEU A 583 -28.30 -9.90 -2.54
CA LEU A 583 -29.45 -9.74 -1.65
C LEU A 583 -30.74 -10.08 -2.41
#